data_AF-A0A2G1DHK3-F1
#
_entry.id   AF-A0A2G1DHK3-F1
#
_cell.length_a   1.000
_cell.length_b   1.000
_cell.length_c   1.000
_cell.angle_alpha   90.00
_cell.angle_beta   90.00
_cell.angle_gamma   90.00
#
_symmetry.space_group_name_H-M   'P 1'
#
loop_
_entity.id
_entity.type
_entity.pdbx_description
1 polymer ?
#
loop_
_entity_poly.entity_id
_entity_poly.type
_entity_poly.pdbx_seq_one_letter_code
_entity_poly.pdbx_strand_id
1 'polypeptide(L)' 'MKEKEIKLHEEYIHYKNLKTYIPVNFCKIQKDDIWVEAIIYKADDQSLYVRDKEEFINKFSLKSE' A
#
# COMPACT_ATOMS: atom_id res chain seq x y z
N MET A 1 -17.79 -0.66 9.60
CA MET A 1 -17.07 -0.12 8.43
C MET A 1 -16.54 -1.31 7.66
N LYS A 2 -16.83 -1.47 6.36
CA LYS A 2 -16.27 -2.58 5.59
C LYS A 2 -14.76 -2.34 5.46
N GLU A 3 -13.94 -3.23 6.02
CA GLU A 3 -12.50 -3.21 5.78
C GLU A 3 -12.27 -3.34 4.27
N LYS A 4 -11.56 -2.35 3.68
CA LYS A 4 -11.10 -2.49 2.29
C LYS A 4 -9.96 -3.49 2.29
N GLU A 5 -10.19 -4.63 1.66
CA GLU A 5 -9.16 -5.65 1.46
C GLU A 5 -8.17 -5.16 0.39
N ILE A 6 -6.87 -5.17 0.70
CA ILE A 6 -5.80 -4.83 -0.23
C ILE A 6 -5.43 -6.11 -0.98
N LYS A 7 -5.39 -6.04 -2.31
CA LYS A 7 -5.00 -7.17 -3.16
C LYS A 7 -3.52 -7.06 -3.48
N LEU A 8 -2.76 -8.12 -3.17
CA LEU A 8 -1.35 -8.20 -3.57
C LEU A 8 -1.25 -8.45 -5.08
N HIS A 9 -0.16 -7.96 -5.67
CA HIS A 9 0.19 -8.09 -7.08
C HIS A 9 -0.79 -7.41 -8.07
N GLU A 10 -1.70 -6.59 -7.55
CA GLU A 10 -2.58 -5.74 -8.35
C GLU A 10 -2.04 -4.31 -8.44
N GLU A 11 -2.41 -3.60 -9.51
CA GLU A 11 -1.99 -2.21 -9.70
C GLU A 11 -2.83 -1.24 -8.86
N TYR A 12 -2.16 -0.36 -8.13
CA TYR A 12 -2.79 0.72 -7.36
C TYR A 12 -2.25 2.08 -7.81
N ILE A 13 -3.14 3.06 -7.96
CA ILE A 13 -2.78 4.44 -8.32
C ILE A 13 -2.75 5.29 -7.05
N HIS A 14 -1.65 6.00 -6.83
CA HIS A 14 -1.55 6.97 -5.74
C HIS A 14 -2.25 8.28 -6.09
N TYR A 15 -3.11 8.77 -5.20
CA TYR A 15 -4.03 9.89 -5.45
C TYR A 15 -3.36 11.20 -5.89
N LYS A 16 -2.13 11.47 -5.40
CA LYS A 16 -1.47 12.78 -5.61
C LYS A 16 -0.57 12.83 -6.84
N ASN A 17 0.19 11.77 -7.08
CA ASN A 17 1.21 11.76 -8.14
C ASN A 17 0.76 10.92 -9.36
N LEU A 18 -0.39 10.26 -9.26
CA LEU A 18 -1.00 9.43 -10.30
C LEU A 18 -0.10 8.29 -10.80
N LYS A 19 0.96 7.95 -10.06
CA LYS A 19 1.84 6.83 -10.37
C LYS A 19 1.22 5.52 -9.89
N THR A 20 1.57 4.44 -10.61
CA THR A 20 1.20 3.08 -10.28
C THR A 20 2.20 2.44 -9.33
N TYR A 21 1.68 1.69 -8.38
CA TYR A 21 2.44 0.91 -7.42
C TYR A 21 1.78 -0.46 -7.24
N ILE A 22 2.58 -1.47 -6.91
CA ILE A 22 2.11 -2.85 -6.76
C ILE A 22 2.41 -3.33 -5.34
N PRO A 23 1.41 -3.56 -4.48
CA PRO A 23 1.59 -4.25 -3.21
C PRO A 23 2.18 -5.64 -3.41
N VAL A 24 3.25 -5.98 -2.70
CA VAL A 24 3.95 -7.26 -2.84
C VAL A 24 3.84 -8.14 -1.61
N ASN A 25 3.70 -7.55 -0.42
CA ASN A 25 3.53 -8.33 0.81
C ASN A 25 2.91 -7.50 1.93
N PHE A 26 2.34 -8.21 2.90
CA PHE A 26 1.97 -7.63 4.19
C PHE A 26 3.13 -7.78 5.17
N CYS A 27 3.29 -6.81 6.06
CA CYS A 27 4.29 -6.84 7.12
C CYS A 27 3.80 -6.08 8.36
N LYS A 28 4.62 -6.07 9.41
CA LYS A 28 4.44 -5.18 10.55
C LYS A 28 5.59 -4.20 10.62
N ILE A 29 5.28 -2.95 10.97
CA ILE A 29 6.27 -1.92 11.28
C ILE A 29 6.01 -1.38 12.69
N GLN A 30 7.05 -0.86 13.33
CA GLN A 30 6.92 -0.20 14.62
C GLN A 30 6.62 1.29 14.42
N LYS A 31 5.54 1.78 15.04
CA LYS A 31 5.13 3.18 15.05
C LYS A 31 4.78 3.54 16.49
N ASP A 32 5.46 4.52 17.06
CA ASP A 32 5.27 4.95 18.46
C ASP A 32 5.32 3.76 19.45
N ASP A 33 6.35 2.91 19.30
CA ASP A 33 6.57 1.68 20.08
C ASP A 33 5.49 0.59 19.97
N ILE A 34 4.56 0.72 19.02
CA ILE A 34 3.49 -0.25 18.75
C ILE A 34 3.69 -0.90 17.38
N TRP A 35 3.52 -2.22 17.30
CA TRP A 35 3.51 -2.95 16.03
C TRP A 35 2.17 -2.75 15.31
N VAL A 36 2.22 -2.18 14.11
CA VAL A 36 1.04 -1.93 13.27
C VAL A 36 1.15 -2.67 11.93
N GLU A 37 0.00 -3.02 11.35
CA GLU A 37 -0.08 -3.64 10.03
C GLU A 37 0.37 -2.67 8.93
N ALA A 38 1.18 -3.17 8.00
CA ALA A 38 1.79 -2.40 6.94
C ALA A 38 1.91 -3.22 5.64
N ILE A 39 2.13 -2.50 4.55
CA ILE A 39 2.17 -3.04 3.19
C ILE A 39 3.51 -2.66 2.59
N ILE A 40 4.21 -3.65 2.08
CA ILE A 40 5.36 -3.45 1.19
C ILE A 40 4.82 -3.37 -0.22
N TYR A 41 5.20 -2.33 -0.96
CA TYR A 41 4.79 -2.11 -2.34
C TYR A 41 5.96 -1.64 -3.19
N LYS A 42 5.89 -1.94 -4.49
CA LYS A 42 6.92 -1.68 -5.48
C LYS A 42 6.50 -0.56 -6.43
N ALA A 43 7.43 0.33 -6.78
CA ALA A 43 7.23 1.33 -7.83
C ALA A 43 7.70 0.83 -9.22
N ASP A 44 7.56 1.67 -10.24
CA ASP A 44 7.99 1.41 -11.62
C ASP A 44 9.50 1.10 -11.72
N ASP A 45 10.31 1.86 -10.99
CA ASP A 45 11.76 1.74 -10.86
C ASP A 45 12.23 0.50 -10.05
N GLN A 46 11.31 -0.38 -9.66
CA GLN A 46 11.54 -1.57 -8.82
C GLN A 46 11.91 -1.28 -7.36
N SER A 47 11.95 -0.01 -6.93
CA SER A 47 12.17 0.35 -5.53
C SER A 47 11.04 -0.17 -4.65
N LEU A 48 11.38 -0.67 -3.46
CA LEU A 48 10.43 -1.11 -2.45
C LEU A 48 10.20 -0.01 -1.41
N TYR A 49 8.93 0.18 -1.08
CA TYR A 49 8.47 1.12 -0.07
C TYR A 49 7.56 0.41 0.92
N VAL A 50 7.44 0.96 2.12
CA VAL A 50 6.51 0.49 3.14
C VAL A 50 5.63 1.62 3.63
N ARG A 51 4.34 1.33 3.87
CA ARG A 51 3.39 2.23 4.53
C ARG A 51 2.52 1.44 5.47
N ASP A 52 2.01 2.11 6.50
CA ASP A 52 0.95 1.53 7.31
C ASP A 52 -0.30 1.26 6.45
N LYS A 53 -1.08 0.25 6.85
CA LYS A 53 -2.23 -0.24 6.08
C LYS A 53 -3.30 0.82 5.86
N GLU A 54 -3.58 1.62 6.88
CA GLU A 54 -4.59 2.67 6.82
C GLU A 54 -4.19 3.79 5.85
N GLU A 55 -2.93 4.21 5.91
CA GLU A 55 -2.36 5.20 5.01
C GLU A 55 -2.37 4.70 3.56
N PHE A 56 -2.05 3.42 3.33
CA PHE A 56 -2.15 2.83 2.00
C PHE A 56 -3.60 2.89 1.46
N ILE A 57 -4.59 2.45 2.25
CA ILE A 57 -6.01 2.46 1.84
C ILE A 57 -6.52 3.87 1.54
N ASN A 58 -6.03 4.87 2.28
CA ASN A 58 -6.46 6.26 2.12
C ASN A 58 -5.81 6.96 0.92
N LYS A 59 -4.60 6.55 0.53
CA LYS A 59 -3.81 7.23 -0.51
C LYS A 59 -3.82 6.51 -1.86
N PHE A 60 -4.24 5.25 -1.90
CA PHE A 60 -4.17 4.42 -3.08
C PHE A 60 -5.53 3.86 -3.45
N SER A 61 -5.84 3.87 -4.74
CA SER A 61 -7.04 3.25 -5.30
C SER A 61 -6.62 2.10 -6.20
N LEU A 62 -7.32 0.96 -6.09
CA LEU A 62 -7.16 -0.14 -7.04
C LEU A 62 -7.42 0.42 -8.45
N LYS A 63 -6.48 0.20 -9.37
CA LYS A 63 -6.65 0.57 -10.76
C LYS A 63 -7.61 -0.43 -11.37
N SER A 64 -8.87 -0.03 -11.50
CA SER A 64 -9.83 -0.74 -12.34
C SER A 64 -9.38 -0.64 -13.80
N GLU A 65 -9.58 -1.70 -14.58
CA GLU A 65 -9.43 -1.68 -16.05
C GLU A 65 -10.32 -0.62 -16.71
#